data_AF-A0A973HP85-F1
#
_entry.id   AF-A0A973HP85-F1
#
_cell.length_a   1.000
_cell.length_b   1.000
_cell.length_c   1.000
_cell.angle_alpha   90.00
_cell.angle_beta   90.00
_cell.angle_gamma   90.00
#
_symmetry.space_group_name_H-M   'P 1'
#
loop_
_entity.id
_entity.type
_entity.pdbx_description
1 polymer ?
#
loop_
_entity_poly.entity_id
_entity_poly.type
_entity_poly.pdbx_seq_one_letter_code
_entity_poly.pdbx_strand_id
1 'polypeptide(L)'
;MNSLKASIMTVFLLCLVSCASHGPRSYYTLRWMESPNKSTFKDIDPDNLSKFEMIQDYHPDMGEAKYKKSVAMIQEGDVLAYYLHKWFARKKIVLGQLNKAGYRILKYGHLAIVVKDPSDAKKLKIFSAQAFKGPNTDDDLSSLKSHAFHLYRLDKHKQLNFSKIDEFVVHCQKKAKKWYGYDFSGMFGLWNSKLDPKKPEDIGHDYICSTVVLAAFQYSGLKLNAVHRKGFLDLITPNQVLLSQGYFTEQEKLEVKAESHE
;
A
#
# COMPACT_ATOMS: atom_id res chain seq x y z
N MET A 1 37.53 5.02 -8.25
CA MET A 1 36.05 5.10 -8.27
C MET A 1 35.31 3.77 -8.04
N ASN A 2 35.98 2.60 -8.09
CA ASN A 2 35.31 1.31 -7.85
C ASN A 2 35.38 0.79 -6.39
N SER A 3 36.25 1.33 -5.53
CA SER A 3 36.40 0.85 -4.14
C SER A 3 35.39 1.44 -3.15
N LEU A 4 34.84 2.63 -3.41
CA LEU A 4 33.84 3.25 -2.53
C LEU A 4 32.48 2.54 -2.62
N LYS A 5 32.09 2.08 -3.81
CA LYS A 5 30.88 1.28 -4.04
C LYS A 5 30.99 -0.11 -3.41
N ALA A 6 32.16 -0.75 -3.47
CA ALA A 6 32.42 -2.03 -2.83
C ALA A 6 32.45 -1.92 -1.29
N SER A 7 32.94 -0.81 -0.75
CA SER A 7 33.02 -0.59 0.71
C SER A 7 31.65 -0.33 1.34
N ILE A 8 30.77 0.43 0.68
CA ILE A 8 29.38 0.64 1.15
C ILE A 8 28.59 -0.68 1.12
N MET A 9 28.78 -1.51 0.09
CA MET A 9 28.13 -2.82 -0.02
C MET A 9 28.64 -3.81 1.04
N THR A 10 29.93 -3.75 1.38
CA THR A 10 30.57 -4.61 2.40
C THR A 10 30.16 -4.21 3.82
N VAL A 11 30.03 -2.91 4.12
CA VAL A 11 29.51 -2.43 5.41
C VAL A 11 28.04 -2.84 5.59
N PHE A 12 27.23 -2.79 4.52
CA PHE A 12 25.85 -3.28 4.54
C PHE A 12 25.75 -4.80 4.78
N LEU A 13 26.69 -5.59 4.23
CA LEU A 13 26.76 -7.03 4.48
C LEU A 13 27.20 -7.36 5.92
N LEU A 14 28.13 -6.58 6.50
CA LEU A 14 28.64 -6.82 7.84
C LEU A 14 27.64 -6.45 8.95
N CYS A 15 26.78 -5.45 8.73
CA CYS A 15 25.68 -5.14 9.65
C CYS A 15 24.58 -6.22 9.68
N LEU A 16 24.55 -7.14 8.70
CA LEU A 16 23.59 -8.25 8.65
C LEU A 16 24.06 -9.51 9.39
N VAL A 17 25.34 -9.61 9.77
CA VAL A 17 25.92 -10.83 10.37
C VAL A 17 26.13 -10.71 11.89
N SER A 18 26.25 -9.49 12.42
CA SER A 18 26.47 -9.28 13.86
C SER A 18 25.19 -8.93 14.61
N CYS A 19 24.37 -9.96 14.89
CA CYS A 19 23.52 -10.08 16.09
C CYS A 19 22.67 -11.36 16.00
N ALA A 20 23.33 -12.50 15.90
CA ALA A 20 22.70 -13.80 16.15
C ALA A 20 23.04 -14.23 17.58
N SER A 21 22.14 -13.98 18.55
CA SER A 21 22.07 -14.82 19.76
C SER A 21 20.74 -14.63 20.54
N HIS A 22 20.07 -15.77 20.76
CA HIS A 22 19.02 -16.11 21.74
C HIS A 22 17.57 -15.57 21.62
N GLY A 23 16.62 -16.49 21.32
CA GLY A 23 15.21 -16.44 21.73
C GLY A 23 14.14 -16.48 20.61
N PRO A 24 13.00 -17.18 20.78
CA PRO A 24 11.96 -17.30 19.75
C PRO A 24 11.03 -16.07 19.78
N ARG A 25 11.44 -15.00 19.10
CA ARG A 25 10.55 -13.89 18.71
C ARG A 25 10.85 -13.51 17.26
N SER A 26 9.80 -13.38 16.46
CA SER A 26 9.87 -13.04 15.04
C SER A 26 10.46 -11.63 14.84
N TYR A 27 11.77 -11.53 14.57
CA TYR A 27 12.43 -10.26 14.25
C TYR A 27 12.18 -9.89 12.77
N TYR A 28 11.16 -9.08 12.51
CA TYR A 28 11.18 -8.21 11.32
C TYR A 28 12.30 -7.19 11.57
N THR A 29 13.45 -7.37 10.93
CA THR A 29 14.68 -6.60 11.20
C THR A 29 14.51 -5.10 10.93
N LEU A 30 13.47 -4.67 10.20
CA LEU A 30 13.14 -3.28 9.92
C LEU A 30 11.75 -2.85 10.45
N ARG A 31 11.27 -3.40 11.56
CA ARG A 31 9.98 -3.01 12.18
C ARG A 31 9.85 -1.49 12.47
N TRP A 32 10.98 -0.86 12.79
CA TRP A 32 11.06 0.60 12.95
C TRP A 32 10.81 1.35 11.63
N MET A 33 11.09 0.75 10.48
CA MET A 33 10.73 1.28 9.16
C MET A 33 9.23 1.21 8.91
N GLU A 34 8.55 0.20 9.46
CA GLU A 34 7.14 -0.08 9.16
C GLU A 34 6.13 0.61 10.08
N SER A 35 6.60 1.34 11.09
CA SER A 35 5.73 2.02 12.05
C SER A 35 5.47 3.47 11.61
N PRO A 36 4.21 3.94 11.58
CA PRO A 36 3.90 5.34 11.39
C PRO A 36 4.27 6.16 12.65
N ASN A 37 4.43 7.48 12.49
CA ASN A 37 4.71 8.36 13.61
C ASN A 37 3.43 8.58 14.39
N LYS A 38 3.40 8.24 15.67
CA LYS A 38 2.19 8.37 16.49
C LYS A 38 1.91 9.81 16.96
N SER A 39 2.80 10.77 16.68
CA SER A 39 2.71 12.12 17.25
C SER A 39 1.98 13.16 16.39
N THR A 40 1.64 12.87 15.13
CA THR A 40 1.25 13.91 14.15
C THR A 40 -0.19 14.41 14.33
N PHE A 41 -1.07 13.69 15.00
CA PHE A 41 -2.50 14.05 15.17
C PHE A 41 -2.92 14.20 16.64
N LYS A 42 -2.04 14.70 17.50
CA LYS A 42 -2.34 14.89 18.93
C LYS A 42 -3.49 15.87 19.20
N ASP A 43 -3.68 16.84 18.30
CA ASP A 43 -4.69 17.89 18.44
C ASP A 43 -6.03 17.54 17.77
N ILE A 44 -6.13 16.35 17.17
CA ILE A 44 -7.37 15.85 16.59
C ILE A 44 -8.08 15.01 17.64
N ASP A 45 -9.38 15.28 17.83
CA ASP A 45 -10.24 14.47 18.68
C ASP A 45 -10.14 12.97 18.29
N PRO A 46 -9.82 12.07 19.23
CA PRO A 46 -9.76 10.64 18.97
C PRO A 46 -11.00 10.08 18.27
N ASP A 47 -12.18 10.61 18.57
CA ASP A 47 -13.45 10.18 17.96
C ASP A 47 -13.57 10.63 16.49
N ASN A 48 -12.72 11.54 16.04
CA ASN A 48 -12.59 11.95 14.64
C ASN A 48 -11.51 11.17 13.88
N LEU A 49 -10.66 10.41 14.56
CA LEU A 49 -9.67 9.55 13.92
C LEU A 49 -10.31 8.32 13.28
N SER A 50 -9.71 7.86 12.19
CA SER A 50 -10.08 6.68 11.40
C SER A 50 -8.87 5.75 11.34
N LYS A 51 -9.11 4.45 11.28
CA LYS A 51 -8.07 3.42 11.25
C LYS A 51 -8.48 2.25 10.37
N PHE A 52 -7.50 1.52 9.86
CA PHE A 52 -7.76 0.28 9.15
C PHE A 52 -7.97 -0.89 10.13
N GLU A 53 -9.05 -1.62 9.93
CA GLU A 53 -9.38 -2.85 10.64
C GLU A 53 -9.21 -4.05 9.70
N MET A 54 -8.56 -5.10 10.18
CA MET A 54 -8.41 -6.34 9.41
C MET A 54 -9.73 -7.10 9.44
N ILE A 55 -10.32 -7.31 8.27
CA ILE A 55 -11.61 -7.99 8.10
C ILE A 55 -11.42 -9.48 7.86
N GLN A 56 -10.41 -9.86 7.07
CA GLN A 56 -10.20 -11.24 6.67
C GLN A 56 -8.72 -11.55 6.42
N ASP A 57 -8.30 -12.74 6.80
CA ASP A 57 -7.06 -13.38 6.34
C ASP A 57 -7.40 -14.53 5.39
N TYR A 58 -6.77 -14.55 4.22
CA TYR A 58 -6.93 -15.61 3.23
C TYR A 58 -5.56 -16.11 2.77
N HIS A 59 -5.48 -17.43 2.60
CA HIS A 59 -4.36 -18.10 1.97
C HIS A 59 -4.85 -19.12 0.92
N PRO A 60 -4.11 -19.32 -0.19
CA PRO A 60 -4.53 -20.22 -1.27
C PRO A 60 -4.80 -21.68 -0.88
N ASP A 61 -4.23 -22.15 0.23
CA ASP A 61 -4.43 -23.52 0.75
C ASP A 61 -5.71 -23.69 1.57
N MET A 62 -6.44 -22.60 1.88
CA MET A 62 -7.70 -22.67 2.63
C MET A 62 -8.89 -23.17 1.78
N GLY A 63 -8.67 -23.38 0.48
CA GLY A 63 -9.63 -23.99 -0.44
C GLY A 63 -10.71 -23.05 -0.99
N GLU A 64 -11.46 -23.56 -1.96
CA GLU A 64 -12.41 -22.80 -2.78
C GLU A 64 -13.55 -22.16 -1.95
N ALA A 65 -14.06 -22.87 -0.94
CA ALA A 65 -15.15 -22.35 -0.11
C ALA A 65 -14.70 -21.11 0.68
N LYS A 66 -13.49 -21.13 1.24
CA LYS A 66 -12.92 -19.98 1.94
C LYS A 66 -12.64 -18.84 0.97
N TYR A 67 -12.11 -19.14 -0.22
CA TYR A 67 -11.89 -18.16 -1.28
C TYR A 67 -13.17 -17.41 -1.64
N LYS A 68 -14.24 -18.13 -1.98
CA LYS A 68 -15.54 -17.53 -2.32
C LYS A 68 -16.08 -16.66 -1.19
N LYS A 69 -15.98 -17.14 0.06
CA LYS A 69 -16.40 -16.38 1.24
C LYS A 69 -15.58 -15.09 1.40
N SER A 70 -14.27 -15.15 1.21
CA SER A 70 -13.38 -13.97 1.29
C SER A 70 -13.71 -12.94 0.21
N VAL A 71 -13.86 -13.37 -1.04
CA VAL A 71 -14.17 -12.45 -2.15
C VAL A 71 -15.56 -11.82 -2.00
N ALA A 72 -16.55 -12.55 -1.51
CA ALA A 72 -17.90 -12.03 -1.29
C ALA A 72 -17.98 -10.91 -0.23
N MET A 73 -16.98 -10.78 0.65
CA MET A 73 -16.92 -9.71 1.66
C MET A 73 -16.28 -8.42 1.14
N ILE A 74 -15.58 -8.48 0.02
CA ILE A 74 -14.83 -7.37 -0.53
C ILE A 74 -15.79 -6.28 -1.01
N GLN A 75 -15.48 -5.04 -0.63
CA GLN A 75 -16.19 -3.84 -1.03
C GLN A 75 -15.22 -2.83 -1.65
N GLU A 76 -15.76 -1.89 -2.43
CA GLU A 76 -15.00 -0.72 -2.88
C GLU A 76 -14.36 0.01 -1.69
N GLY A 77 -13.13 0.50 -1.82
CA GLY A 77 -12.36 1.14 -0.75
C GLY A 77 -11.65 0.18 0.21
N ASP A 78 -11.88 -1.13 0.11
CA ASP A 78 -11.10 -2.11 0.87
C ASP A 78 -9.64 -2.13 0.38
N VAL A 79 -8.73 -2.39 1.32
CA VAL A 79 -7.29 -2.49 1.05
C VAL A 79 -6.83 -3.93 1.15
N LEU A 80 -6.16 -4.41 0.11
CA LEU A 80 -5.58 -5.74 0.02
C LEU A 80 -4.09 -5.68 0.33
N ALA A 81 -3.69 -6.31 1.42
CA ALA A 81 -2.31 -6.36 1.87
C ALA A 81 -1.71 -7.76 1.60
N TYR A 82 -0.91 -7.86 0.55
CA TYR A 82 -0.34 -9.14 0.12
C TYR A 82 0.91 -9.48 0.92
N TYR A 83 0.99 -10.73 1.36
CA TYR A 83 2.15 -11.25 2.08
C TYR A 83 2.63 -12.57 1.46
N LEU A 84 3.90 -12.88 1.69
CA LEU A 84 4.47 -14.18 1.33
C LEU A 84 4.61 -15.02 2.60
N HIS A 85 3.89 -16.14 2.66
CA HIS A 85 4.04 -17.07 3.77
C HIS A 85 5.47 -17.65 3.81
N LYS A 86 6.05 -17.71 5.02
CA LYS A 86 7.48 -18.01 5.28
C LYS A 86 7.98 -19.31 4.64
N TRP A 87 7.10 -20.29 4.45
CA TRP A 87 7.44 -21.57 3.83
C TRP A 87 7.72 -21.46 2.32
N PHE A 88 6.93 -20.66 1.59
CA PHE A 88 7.18 -20.40 0.16
C PHE A 88 8.39 -19.50 -0.07
N ALA A 89 8.66 -18.57 0.86
CA ALA A 89 9.89 -17.78 0.87
C ALA A 89 11.13 -18.67 1.07
N ARG A 90 11.08 -19.65 1.99
CA ARG A 90 12.16 -20.63 2.20
C ARG A 90 12.39 -21.53 0.97
N LYS A 91 11.34 -22.09 0.37
CA LYS A 91 11.45 -22.99 -0.79
C LYS A 91 12.01 -22.29 -2.04
N LYS A 92 11.67 -21.00 -2.25
CA LYS A 92 12.18 -20.21 -3.39
C LYS A 92 13.63 -19.71 -3.21
N ILE A 93 14.12 -19.62 -1.98
CA ILE A 93 15.51 -19.24 -1.67
C ILE A 93 16.47 -20.40 -1.88
N VAL A 94 16.07 -21.63 -1.56
CA VAL A 94 16.83 -22.85 -1.91
C VAL A 94 17.00 -22.98 -3.44
N LEU A 95 16.12 -22.35 -4.23
CA LEU A 95 16.13 -22.34 -5.69
C LEU A 95 16.84 -21.12 -6.32
N GLY A 96 17.61 -20.33 -5.56
CA GLY A 96 18.54 -19.32 -6.11
C GLY A 96 17.94 -18.03 -6.66
N GLN A 97 16.65 -17.74 -6.43
CA GLN A 97 15.98 -16.53 -6.95
C GLN A 97 16.18 -15.31 -6.02
N LEU A 98 17.36 -14.68 -6.10
CA LEU A 98 17.78 -13.51 -5.31
C LEU A 98 16.91 -12.24 -5.54
N ASN A 99 16.20 -12.13 -6.66
CA ASN A 99 15.35 -10.98 -7.00
C ASN A 99 14.12 -10.79 -6.07
N LYS A 100 13.94 -11.63 -5.06
CA LYS A 100 12.84 -11.56 -4.08
C LYS A 100 13.29 -11.37 -2.63
N ALA A 101 14.57 -11.06 -2.39
CA ALA A 101 15.09 -10.80 -1.04
C ALA A 101 14.43 -9.60 -0.34
N GLY A 102 13.95 -8.59 -1.09
CA GLY A 102 13.23 -7.44 -0.53
C GLY A 102 11.91 -7.80 0.17
N TYR A 103 11.24 -8.87 -0.26
CA TYR A 103 10.00 -9.37 0.35
C TYR A 103 10.19 -10.00 1.73
N ARG A 104 11.44 -10.20 2.18
CA ARG A 104 11.75 -10.83 3.46
C ARG A 104 11.90 -9.82 4.61
N ILE A 105 11.85 -8.54 4.29
CA ILE A 105 12.14 -7.43 5.21
C ILE A 105 10.86 -6.79 5.76
N LEU A 106 9.84 -6.66 4.92
CA LEU A 106 8.56 -6.02 5.23
C LEU A 106 7.49 -7.07 5.56
N LYS A 107 6.52 -6.71 6.40
CA LYS A 107 5.36 -7.57 6.73
C LYS A 107 4.50 -7.85 5.51
N TYR A 108 4.31 -6.85 4.66
CA TYR A 108 3.57 -6.95 3.40
C TYR A 108 4.46 -6.50 2.24
N GLY A 109 4.41 -7.25 1.14
CA GLY A 109 5.22 -6.98 -0.04
C GLY A 109 4.50 -6.14 -1.10
N HIS A 110 3.18 -6.06 -1.03
CA HIS A 110 2.36 -5.32 -1.98
C HIS A 110 1.07 -4.84 -1.31
N LEU A 111 0.57 -3.68 -1.76
CA LEU A 111 -0.67 -3.09 -1.30
C LEU A 111 -1.51 -2.73 -2.51
N ALA A 112 -2.81 -2.93 -2.43
CA ALA A 112 -3.76 -2.49 -3.44
C ALA A 112 -5.04 -1.99 -2.79
N ILE A 113 -5.81 -1.17 -3.50
CA ILE A 113 -7.15 -0.74 -3.09
C ILE A 113 -8.16 -1.29 -4.08
N VAL A 114 -9.30 -1.74 -3.59
CA VAL A 114 -10.42 -2.21 -4.40
C VAL A 114 -11.22 -1.01 -4.85
N VAL A 115 -11.47 -0.91 -6.15
CA VAL A 115 -12.18 0.22 -6.78
C VAL A 115 -13.23 -0.31 -7.73
N LYS A 116 -14.19 0.52 -8.15
CA LYS A 116 -15.02 0.18 -9.30
C LYS A 116 -14.20 0.15 -10.58
N ASP A 117 -14.59 -0.71 -11.51
CA ASP A 117 -14.00 -0.71 -12.85
C ASP A 117 -14.37 0.61 -13.54
N PRO A 118 -13.38 1.42 -13.97
CA PRO A 118 -13.66 2.67 -14.70
C PRO A 118 -14.47 2.47 -15.99
N SER A 119 -14.49 1.25 -16.53
CA SER A 119 -15.26 0.88 -17.73
C SER A 119 -16.62 0.24 -17.41
N ASP A 120 -16.84 -0.21 -16.18
CA ASP A 120 -18.07 -0.88 -15.73
C ASP A 120 -18.25 -0.75 -14.21
N ALA A 121 -18.95 0.29 -13.76
CA ALA A 121 -19.16 0.60 -12.35
C ALA A 121 -19.84 -0.52 -11.52
N LYS A 122 -20.37 -1.57 -12.16
CA LYS A 122 -20.94 -2.75 -11.47
C LYS A 122 -19.89 -3.79 -11.08
N LYS A 123 -18.65 -3.66 -11.57
CA LYS A 123 -17.56 -4.59 -11.29
C LYS A 123 -16.53 -3.94 -10.39
N LEU A 124 -15.94 -4.76 -9.52
CA LEU A 124 -14.81 -4.36 -8.69
C LEU A 124 -13.51 -4.82 -9.35
N LYS A 125 -12.52 -3.94 -9.33
CA LYS A 125 -11.15 -4.15 -9.80
C LYS A 125 -10.16 -3.92 -8.66
N ILE A 126 -8.96 -4.45 -8.84
CA ILE A 126 -7.84 -4.21 -7.93
C ILE A 126 -7.00 -3.10 -8.54
N PHE A 127 -6.99 -1.93 -7.89
CA PHE A 127 -6.13 -0.83 -8.28
C PHE A 127 -4.83 -0.84 -7.47
N SER A 128 -3.71 -0.87 -8.19
CA SER A 128 -2.37 -0.86 -7.60
C SER A 128 -1.35 -0.31 -8.58
N ALA A 129 -0.13 -0.08 -8.10
CA ALA A 129 1.03 0.19 -8.93
C ALA A 129 1.97 -1.01 -8.96
N GLN A 130 2.13 -1.59 -10.15
CA GLN A 130 3.02 -2.73 -10.40
C GLN A 130 4.33 -2.26 -11.03
N ALA A 131 5.42 -2.99 -10.77
CA ALA A 131 6.70 -2.74 -11.43
C ALA A 131 6.50 -2.81 -12.96
N PHE A 132 7.09 -1.85 -13.69
CA PHE A 132 7.03 -1.72 -15.16
C PHE A 132 5.67 -1.38 -15.79
N LYS A 133 4.56 -1.47 -15.05
CA LYS A 133 3.23 -1.05 -15.52
C LYS A 133 2.75 0.27 -14.91
N GLY A 134 3.30 0.65 -13.76
CA GLY A 134 2.80 1.79 -12.98
C GLY A 134 1.38 1.53 -12.45
N PRO A 135 0.66 2.60 -12.05
CA PRO A 135 -0.72 2.53 -11.57
C PRO A 135 -1.71 1.97 -12.62
N ASN A 136 -2.41 0.89 -12.30
CA ASN A 136 -3.33 0.21 -13.20
C ASN A 136 -4.44 -0.58 -12.47
N THR A 137 -5.43 -1.05 -13.22
CA THR A 137 -6.55 -1.89 -12.77
C THR A 137 -6.60 -3.20 -13.57
N ASP A 138 -5.43 -3.73 -13.94
CA ASP A 138 -5.35 -4.93 -14.79
C ASP A 138 -5.84 -6.18 -14.05
N ASP A 139 -5.71 -6.20 -12.72
CA ASP A 139 -6.07 -7.33 -11.88
C ASP A 139 -7.55 -7.30 -11.46
N ASP A 140 -8.20 -8.46 -11.61
CA ASP A 140 -9.55 -8.74 -11.11
C ASP A 140 -9.51 -9.40 -9.73
N LEU A 141 -10.65 -9.43 -9.03
CA LEU A 141 -10.80 -10.21 -7.77
C LEU A 141 -10.52 -11.71 -7.94
N SER A 142 -10.62 -12.24 -9.18
CA SER A 142 -10.26 -13.62 -9.51
C SER A 142 -8.77 -13.92 -9.28
N SER A 143 -7.90 -12.91 -9.44
CA SER A 143 -6.45 -13.02 -9.23
C SER A 143 -6.09 -13.34 -7.77
N LEU A 144 -6.98 -13.02 -6.82
CA LEU A 144 -6.77 -13.27 -5.39
C LEU A 144 -6.67 -14.77 -5.06
N LYS A 145 -7.23 -15.64 -5.91
CA LYS A 145 -7.25 -17.09 -5.66
C LYS A 145 -5.85 -17.68 -5.48
N SER A 146 -4.86 -17.14 -6.19
CA SER A 146 -3.46 -17.59 -6.17
C SER A 146 -2.56 -16.83 -5.20
N HIS A 147 -3.11 -15.89 -4.41
CA HIS A 147 -2.33 -15.01 -3.54
C HIS A 147 -2.81 -15.08 -2.09
N ALA A 148 -1.86 -14.96 -1.15
CA ALA A 148 -2.18 -14.77 0.26
C ALA A 148 -2.31 -13.27 0.55
N PHE A 149 -3.38 -12.89 1.25
CA PHE A 149 -3.67 -11.49 1.54
C PHE A 149 -4.43 -11.32 2.85
N HIS A 150 -4.24 -10.16 3.46
CA HIS A 150 -5.15 -9.63 4.47
C HIS A 150 -6.03 -8.55 3.84
N LEU A 151 -7.33 -8.64 4.09
CA LEU A 151 -8.32 -7.63 3.72
C LEU A 151 -8.45 -6.64 4.88
N TYR A 152 -8.29 -5.36 4.58
CA TYR A 152 -8.46 -4.26 5.52
C TYR A 152 -9.57 -3.32 5.05
N ARG A 153 -10.33 -2.78 6.01
CA ARG A 153 -11.36 -1.76 5.78
C ARG A 153 -11.19 -0.63 6.78
N LEU A 154 -11.44 0.60 6.36
CA LEU A 154 -11.50 1.73 7.31
C LEU A 154 -12.72 1.58 8.22
N ASP A 155 -12.56 1.80 9.52
CA ASP A 155 -13.68 1.80 10.47
C ASP A 155 -14.77 2.82 10.08
N LYS A 156 -14.36 3.97 9.53
CA LYS A 156 -15.25 5.01 8.99
C LYS A 156 -15.39 4.95 7.47
N HIS A 157 -15.45 3.74 6.91
CA HIS A 157 -15.55 3.47 5.47
C HIS A 157 -16.63 4.29 4.74
N LYS A 158 -17.80 4.49 5.36
CA LYS A 158 -18.90 5.27 4.78
C LYS A 158 -18.60 6.75 4.54
N GLN A 159 -17.53 7.29 5.12
CA GLN A 159 -17.10 8.67 4.92
C GLN A 159 -16.15 8.82 3.73
N LEU A 160 -15.75 7.73 3.07
CA LEU A 160 -14.92 7.79 1.88
C LEU A 160 -15.68 8.42 0.71
N ASN A 161 -15.05 9.42 0.08
CA ASN A 161 -15.53 9.97 -1.18
C ASN A 161 -15.11 9.07 -2.35
N PHE A 162 -15.96 8.11 -2.71
CA PHE A 162 -15.70 7.17 -3.80
C PHE A 162 -15.61 7.86 -5.17
N SER A 163 -16.35 8.95 -5.39
CA SER A 163 -16.26 9.75 -6.63
C SER A 163 -14.84 10.31 -6.82
N LYS A 164 -14.22 10.79 -5.73
CA LYS A 164 -12.82 11.24 -5.75
C LYS A 164 -11.83 10.09 -5.97
N ILE A 165 -12.08 8.91 -5.40
CA ILE A 165 -11.26 7.72 -5.67
C ILE A 165 -11.33 7.35 -7.16
N ASP A 166 -12.52 7.34 -7.75
CA ASP A 166 -12.72 7.03 -9.17
C ASP A 166 -12.03 8.06 -10.08
N GLU A 167 -12.18 9.35 -9.78
CA GLU A 167 -11.45 10.45 -10.44
C GLU A 167 -9.93 10.20 -10.36
N PHE A 168 -9.42 9.89 -9.17
CA PHE A 168 -8.00 9.60 -8.96
C PHE A 168 -7.51 8.46 -9.84
N VAL A 169 -8.22 7.31 -9.84
CA VAL A 169 -7.86 6.12 -10.63
C VAL A 169 -7.77 6.46 -12.12
N VAL A 170 -8.80 7.10 -12.66
CA VAL A 170 -8.87 7.47 -14.09
C VAL A 170 -7.72 8.39 -14.47
N HIS A 171 -7.44 9.42 -13.66
CA HIS A 171 -6.36 10.36 -13.94
C HIS A 171 -4.98 9.73 -13.81
N CYS A 172 -4.78 8.88 -12.81
CA CYS A 172 -3.52 8.17 -12.59
C CYS A 172 -3.19 7.24 -13.76
N GLN A 173 -4.16 6.46 -14.23
CA GLN A 173 -4.01 5.57 -15.39
C GLN A 173 -3.76 6.35 -16.69
N LYS A 174 -4.45 7.47 -16.91
CA LYS A 174 -4.23 8.33 -18.09
C LYS A 174 -2.79 8.87 -18.14
N LYS A 175 -2.20 9.22 -16.99
CA LYS A 175 -0.82 9.69 -16.92
C LYS A 175 0.19 8.55 -17.06
N ALA A 176 -0.07 7.38 -16.47
CA ALA A 176 0.80 6.20 -16.59
C ALA A 176 0.96 5.72 -18.05
N LYS A 177 -0.11 5.77 -18.85
CA LYS A 177 -0.08 5.37 -20.28
C LYS A 177 0.72 6.30 -21.20
N LYS A 178 1.05 7.52 -20.76
CA LYS A 178 1.71 8.54 -21.59
C LYS A 178 3.24 8.51 -21.51
N TRP A 179 3.83 7.67 -20.66
CA TRP A 179 5.25 7.74 -20.35
C TRP A 179 6.00 6.45 -20.72
N TYR A 180 7.00 6.58 -21.61
CA TYR A 180 8.02 5.58 -21.87
C TYR A 180 9.24 5.89 -20.99
N GLY A 181 9.56 5.02 -20.02
CA GLY A 181 10.80 5.10 -19.23
C GLY A 181 10.57 5.26 -17.73
N TYR A 182 10.34 4.15 -17.03
CA TYR A 182 10.09 4.12 -15.59
C TYR A 182 11.13 4.93 -14.78
N ASP A 183 10.67 5.84 -13.91
CA ASP A 183 11.54 6.47 -12.93
C ASP A 183 11.82 5.49 -11.78
N PHE A 184 12.97 4.82 -11.86
CA PHE A 184 13.47 3.94 -10.81
C PHE A 184 13.77 4.68 -9.49
N SER A 185 13.76 6.02 -9.46
CA SER A 185 14.07 6.81 -8.25
C SER A 185 13.06 6.58 -7.11
N GLY A 186 11.77 6.37 -7.42
CA GLY A 186 10.72 6.07 -6.44
C GLY A 186 10.86 4.68 -5.80
N MET A 187 11.42 3.71 -6.54
CA MET A 187 11.68 2.37 -6.03
C MET A 187 12.86 2.34 -5.03
N PHE A 188 13.77 3.32 -5.11
CA PHE A 188 14.91 3.47 -4.20
C PHE A 188 14.71 4.56 -3.13
N GLY A 189 13.49 5.06 -2.97
CA GLY A 189 13.16 6.07 -1.94
C GLY A 189 13.90 7.39 -2.12
N LEU A 190 14.31 7.71 -3.37
CA LEU A 190 15.02 8.94 -3.70
C LEU A 190 14.03 10.08 -3.95
N TRP A 191 12.91 9.83 -4.63
CA TRP A 191 11.85 10.81 -4.88
C TRP A 191 10.47 10.15 -4.76
N ASN A 192 9.60 10.70 -3.90
CA ASN A 192 8.19 10.31 -3.84
C ASN A 192 7.39 11.21 -4.78
N SER A 193 6.49 10.63 -5.58
CA SER A 193 5.44 11.39 -6.25
C SER A 193 4.63 12.22 -5.24
N LYS A 194 3.92 13.26 -5.70
CA LYS A 194 3.07 14.09 -4.82
C LYS A 194 2.03 13.21 -4.11
N LEU A 195 2.21 13.00 -2.81
CA LEU A 195 1.38 12.07 -2.03
C LEU A 195 0.09 12.70 -1.53
N ASP A 196 0.01 14.03 -1.53
CA ASP A 196 -1.18 14.80 -1.18
C ASP A 196 -1.71 15.63 -2.38
N PRO A 197 -2.18 14.98 -3.45
CA PRO A 197 -2.78 15.69 -4.57
C PRO A 197 -4.11 16.32 -4.15
N LYS A 198 -4.38 17.56 -4.57
CA LYS A 198 -5.64 18.29 -4.26
C LYS A 198 -6.56 18.47 -5.45
N LYS A 199 -6.02 18.31 -6.65
CA LYS A 199 -6.72 18.46 -7.92
C LYS A 199 -6.12 17.49 -8.95
N PRO A 200 -6.85 17.15 -10.03
CA PRO A 200 -6.40 16.15 -11.00
C PRO A 200 -5.00 16.39 -11.58
N GLU A 201 -4.61 17.65 -11.72
CA GLU A 201 -3.30 18.03 -12.26
C GLU A 201 -2.15 17.63 -11.31
N ASP A 202 -2.41 17.58 -10.01
CA ASP A 202 -1.44 17.23 -8.97
C ASP A 202 -1.14 15.72 -8.90
N ILE A 203 -1.99 14.88 -9.49
CA ILE A 203 -1.84 13.42 -9.43
C ILE A 203 -0.57 13.01 -10.18
N GLY A 204 0.35 12.33 -9.51
CA GLY A 204 1.59 11.85 -10.10
C GLY A 204 1.42 10.63 -11.00
N HIS A 205 2.51 10.21 -11.64
CA HIS A 205 2.60 8.95 -12.40
C HIS A 205 3.56 7.92 -11.78
N ASP A 206 4.48 8.34 -10.90
CA ASP A 206 5.54 7.48 -10.36
C ASP A 206 5.19 7.01 -8.94
N TYR A 207 3.98 6.49 -8.78
CA TYR A 207 3.60 5.87 -7.53
C TYR A 207 4.10 4.42 -7.47
N ILE A 208 4.48 3.99 -6.27
CA ILE A 208 4.63 2.58 -5.90
C ILE A 208 3.35 2.10 -5.22
N CYS A 209 3.20 0.78 -5.04
CA CYS A 209 1.96 0.17 -4.54
C CYS A 209 1.42 0.78 -3.24
N SER A 210 2.28 1.14 -2.28
CA SER A 210 1.87 1.79 -1.03
C SER A 210 1.53 3.27 -1.22
N THR A 211 2.30 4.00 -2.03
CA THR A 211 2.12 5.44 -2.21
C THR A 211 0.93 5.77 -3.11
N VAL A 212 0.57 4.89 -4.06
CA VAL A 212 -0.64 5.06 -4.87
C VAL A 212 -1.91 4.91 -4.02
N VAL A 213 -1.93 3.93 -3.11
CA VAL A 213 -3.05 3.71 -2.18
C VAL A 213 -3.16 4.87 -1.20
N LEU A 214 -2.03 5.33 -0.66
CA LEU A 214 -1.99 6.51 0.21
C LEU A 214 -2.50 7.77 -0.52
N ALA A 215 -2.02 8.03 -1.73
CA ALA A 215 -2.42 9.20 -2.50
C ALA A 215 -3.91 9.16 -2.87
N ALA A 216 -4.45 7.99 -3.20
CA ALA A 216 -5.88 7.82 -3.45
C ALA A 216 -6.73 8.23 -2.24
N PHE A 217 -6.37 7.75 -1.04
CA PHE A 217 -7.08 8.14 0.19
C PHE A 217 -6.93 9.64 0.52
N GLN A 218 -5.73 10.21 0.37
CA GLN A 218 -5.53 11.65 0.63
C GLN A 218 -6.25 12.54 -0.38
N TYR A 219 -6.40 12.08 -1.62
CA TYR A 219 -7.19 12.74 -2.65
C TYR A 219 -8.69 12.70 -2.33
N SER A 220 -9.18 11.57 -1.81
CA SER A 220 -10.54 11.41 -1.30
C SER A 220 -10.73 11.94 0.13
N GLY A 221 -10.05 13.04 0.47
CA GLY A 221 -10.23 13.74 1.75
C GLY A 221 -9.73 13.05 3.03
N LEU A 222 -9.23 11.81 2.98
CA LEU A 222 -8.69 11.10 4.15
C LEU A 222 -7.20 11.38 4.36
N LYS A 223 -6.88 12.21 5.34
CA LYS A 223 -5.50 12.52 5.71
C LYS A 223 -4.89 11.40 6.54
N LEU A 224 -4.09 10.55 5.91
CA LEU A 224 -3.36 9.47 6.58
C LEU A 224 -2.00 9.95 7.07
N ASN A 225 -1.65 9.61 8.30
CA ASN A 225 -0.34 9.88 8.88
C ASN A 225 0.66 8.76 8.57
N ALA A 226 0.86 8.51 7.27
CA ALA A 226 1.97 7.71 6.77
C ALA A 226 3.18 8.65 6.62
N VAL A 227 4.21 8.46 7.44
CA VAL A 227 5.31 9.44 7.62
C VAL A 227 6.13 9.64 6.35
N HIS A 228 6.35 10.90 5.98
CA HIS A 228 7.47 11.33 5.15
C HIS A 228 8.74 11.52 6.00
N ARG A 229 9.74 10.68 5.80
CA ARG A 229 11.03 10.64 6.52
C ARG A 229 12.04 11.67 6.02
N LYS A 230 11.58 12.89 5.69
CA LYS A 230 12.42 14.07 5.38
C LYS A 230 13.71 13.75 4.57
N GLY A 231 13.59 12.91 3.53
CA GLY A 231 14.60 12.79 2.47
C GLY A 231 15.69 11.70 2.58
N PHE A 232 15.73 10.84 3.61
CA PHE A 232 16.66 9.70 3.63
C PHE A 232 15.93 8.36 3.76
N LEU A 233 15.94 7.56 2.69
CA LEU A 233 15.19 6.29 2.58
C LEU A 233 13.70 6.48 2.91
N ASP A 234 13.06 7.46 2.25
CA ASP A 234 11.65 7.82 2.44
C ASP A 234 10.69 6.84 1.75
N LEU A 235 10.93 5.54 1.94
CA LEU A 235 10.08 4.48 1.45
C LEU A 235 8.87 4.35 2.39
N ILE A 236 7.68 4.66 1.88
CA ILE A 236 6.43 4.34 2.58
C ILE A 236 6.12 2.87 2.35
N THR A 237 6.14 2.07 3.42
CA THR A 237 5.84 0.63 3.33
C THR A 237 4.32 0.39 3.38
N PRO A 238 3.84 -0.71 2.79
CA PRO A 238 2.43 -1.10 2.92
C PRO A 238 1.94 -1.15 4.38
N ASN A 239 2.77 -1.67 5.30
CA ASN A 239 2.39 -1.77 6.70
C ASN A 239 2.34 -0.41 7.40
N GLN A 240 3.13 0.59 6.97
CA GLN A 240 2.99 1.96 7.49
C GLN A 240 1.63 2.56 7.15
N VAL A 241 1.16 2.37 5.91
CA VAL A 241 -0.16 2.86 5.48
C VAL A 241 -1.26 2.21 6.32
N LEU A 242 -1.23 0.88 6.46
CA LEU A 242 -2.26 0.13 7.20
C LEU A 242 -2.28 0.44 8.71
N LEU A 243 -1.12 0.74 9.30
CA LEU A 243 -1.05 1.11 10.72
C LEU A 243 -1.30 2.61 10.96
N SER A 244 -1.38 3.41 9.90
CA SER A 244 -1.60 4.85 10.04
C SER A 244 -3.02 5.13 10.52
N GLN A 245 -3.14 6.12 11.40
CA GLN A 245 -4.41 6.77 11.66
C GLN A 245 -4.63 7.85 10.62
N GLY A 246 -5.89 8.16 10.35
CA GLY A 246 -6.27 9.29 9.53
C GLY A 246 -7.44 10.08 10.08
N TYR A 247 -7.76 11.20 9.45
CA TYR A 247 -9.00 11.92 9.69
C TYR A 247 -9.53 12.46 8.36
N PHE A 248 -10.85 12.60 8.25
CA PHE A 248 -11.49 13.22 7.10
C PHE A 248 -11.48 14.73 7.23
N THR A 249 -11.05 15.45 6.19
CA THR A 249 -11.05 16.91 6.19
C THR A 249 -12.47 17.48 6.16
N GLU A 250 -12.71 18.59 6.85
CA GLU A 250 -14.04 19.23 7.02
C GLU A 250 -14.78 19.49 5.70
N GLN A 251 -14.05 19.75 4.61
CA GLN A 251 -14.64 19.99 3.30
C GLN A 251 -15.41 18.77 2.76
N GLU A 252 -14.93 17.55 3.03
CA GLU A 252 -15.63 16.33 2.62
C GLU A 252 -16.73 15.90 3.59
N LYS A 253 -16.61 16.24 4.89
CA LYS A 253 -17.69 15.99 5.86
C LYS A 253 -18.98 16.72 5.45
N LEU A 254 -18.86 17.86 4.78
CA LEU A 254 -19.99 18.64 4.28
C LEU A 254 -20.58 18.06 2.97
N GLU A 255 -19.73 17.57 2.06
CA GLU A 255 -20.16 16.97 0.78
C GLU A 255 -20.89 15.63 0.98
N VAL A 256 -20.35 14.73 1.82
CA VAL A 256 -21.01 13.43 2.13
C VAL A 256 -22.36 13.62 2.82
N LYS A 257 -22.51 14.67 3.62
CA LYS A 257 -23.78 15.00 4.28
C LYS A 257 -24.82 15.54 3.30
N ALA A 258 -24.41 16.15 2.20
CA ALA A 258 -25.33 16.63 1.16
C ALA A 258 -25.87 15.47 0.30
N GLU A 259 -25.03 14.50 -0.08
CA GLU A 259 -25.43 13.35 -0.92
C GLU A 259 -26.30 12.30 -0.17
N SER A 260 -26.27 12.27 1.17
CA SER A 260 -27.08 11.33 1.96
C SER A 260 -28.51 11.82 2.26
N HIS A 261 -28.88 12.99 1.75
CA HIS A 261 -30.21 13.59 1.87
C HIS A 261 -30.98 13.71 0.54
N GLU A 262 -30.44 13.17 -0.57
CA GLU A 262 -31.16 12.94 -1.83
C GLU A 262 -31.63 11.47 -1.95
#